data_AF-A0A2E4YYM4-F1
#
_entry.id   AF-A0A2E4YYM4-F1
#
_cell.length_a   1.000
_cell.length_b   1.000
_cell.length_c   1.000
_cell.angle_alpha   90.00
_cell.angle_beta   90.00
_cell.angle_gamma   90.00
#
_symmetry.space_group_name_H-M   'P 1'
#
loop_
_entity.id
_entity.type
_entity.pdbx_description
1 polymer ?
#
loop_
_entity_poly.entity_id
_entity_poly.type
_entity_poly.pdbx_seq_one_letter_code
_entity_poly.pdbx_strand_id
1 'polypeptide(L)'
;MDDVLTQVTSITCGLTFIAFTFISLTSRRPGLEMKMQNLLSFLFIIDAILLIIIERSGGALWSSDAILLPLAVVCLMLAVAARLNLSGEQISQGANPHSIRRMRQRDESE
;
A
#
# COMPACT_ATOMS: atom_id res chain seq x y z
N MET A 1 -11.67 25.10 13.80
CA MET A 1 -11.33 23.68 14.13
C MET A 1 -10.92 22.96 12.85
N ASP A 2 -11.55 23.33 11.74
CA ASP A 2 -11.32 22.83 10.38
C ASP A 2 -9.93 23.16 9.83
N ASP A 3 -9.30 24.27 10.22
CA ASP A 3 -7.91 24.60 9.81
C ASP A 3 -6.88 23.56 10.27
N VAL A 4 -7.00 23.10 11.52
CA VAL A 4 -6.09 22.09 12.07
C VAL A 4 -6.31 20.76 11.36
N LEU A 5 -7.57 20.39 11.12
CA LEU A 5 -7.91 19.18 10.38
C LEU A 5 -7.36 19.22 8.94
N THR A 6 -7.46 20.38 8.28
CA THR A 6 -6.98 20.61 6.91
C THR A 6 -5.45 20.50 6.85
N GLN A 7 -4.73 21.12 7.79
CA GLN A 7 -3.27 21.00 7.88
C GLN A 7 -2.82 19.56 8.15
N VAL A 8 -3.42 18.89 9.14
CA VAL A 8 -3.09 17.51 9.49
C VAL A 8 -3.37 16.58 8.32
N THR A 9 -4.49 16.76 7.62
CA THR A 9 -4.86 15.93 6.47
C THR A 9 -3.90 16.17 5.30
N SER A 10 -3.52 17.42 5.02
CA SER A 10 -2.56 17.71 3.95
C SER A 10 -1.18 17.10 4.23
N ILE A 11 -0.70 17.17 5.47
CA ILE A 11 0.60 16.62 5.87
C ILE A 11 0.56 15.10 5.84
N THR A 12 -0.49 14.49 6.40
CA THR A 12 -0.65 13.03 6.43
C THR A 12 -0.78 12.47 5.03
N CYS A 13 -1.61 13.06 4.16
CA CYS A 13 -1.77 12.62 2.78
C CYS A 13 -0.44 12.65 2.02
N GLY A 14 0.35 13.72 2.16
CA GLY A 14 1.69 13.82 1.55
C GLY A 14 2.66 12.76 2.08
N LEU A 15 2.71 12.55 3.40
CA LEU A 15 3.52 11.51 4.04
C LEU A 15 3.12 10.11 3.58
N THR A 16 1.82 9.84 3.44
CA THR A 16 1.29 8.56 2.96
C THR A 16 1.76 8.28 1.53
N PHE A 17 1.73 9.27 0.63
CA PHE A 17 2.24 9.11 -0.74
C PHE A 17 3.75 8.87 -0.81
N ILE A 18 4.53 9.57 0.02
CA ILE A 18 5.98 9.35 0.12
C ILE A 18 6.27 7.94 0.65
N ALA A 19 5.57 7.52 1.72
CA ALA A 19 5.69 6.19 2.27
C ALA A 19 5.30 5.10 1.26
N PHE A 20 4.23 5.32 0.49
CA PHE A 20 3.79 4.43 -0.59
C PHE A 20 4.89 4.23 -1.65
N THR A 21 5.52 5.31 -2.07
CA THR A 21 6.62 5.26 -3.04
C THR A 21 7.82 4.49 -2.48
N PHE A 22 8.15 4.70 -1.21
CA PHE A 22 9.26 4.02 -0.54
C PHE A 22 9.01 2.52 -0.33
N ILE A 23 7.78 2.13 0.01
CA ILE A 23 7.35 0.73 0.10
C ILE A 23 7.42 0.06 -1.28
N SER A 24 6.93 0.76 -2.31
CA SER A 24 7.01 0.29 -3.70
C SER A 24 8.45 0.06 -4.17
N LEU A 25 9.40 0.89 -3.72
CA LEU A 25 10.82 0.76 -4.03
C LEU A 25 11.52 -0.35 -3.21
N THR A 26 11.11 -0.53 -1.95
CA THR A 26 11.76 -1.44 -0.99
C THR A 26 11.13 -2.84 -0.96
N SER A 27 10.11 -3.12 -1.81
CA SER A 27 9.40 -4.40 -1.95
C SER A 27 10.28 -5.62 -2.29
N ARG A 28 11.61 -5.48 -2.37
CA ARG A 28 12.54 -6.61 -2.59
C ARG A 28 12.80 -7.48 -1.36
N ARG A 29 12.20 -7.18 -0.20
CA ARG A 29 12.38 -7.96 1.05
C ARG A 29 11.08 -8.69 1.44
N PRO A 30 10.99 -10.02 1.23
CA PRO A 30 9.74 -10.77 1.32
C PRO A 30 9.17 -10.86 2.75
N GLY A 31 10.01 -10.77 3.78
CA GLY A 31 9.57 -10.93 5.18
C GLY A 31 8.82 -9.74 5.78
N LEU A 32 8.94 -8.54 5.21
CA LEU A 32 8.29 -7.32 5.73
C LEU A 32 7.15 -6.81 4.84
N GLU A 33 6.99 -7.40 3.67
CA GLU A 33 6.11 -6.94 2.60
C GLU A 33 4.65 -6.94 3.04
N MET A 34 4.14 -8.07 3.56
CA MET A 34 2.74 -8.17 4.03
C MET A 34 2.42 -7.17 5.15
N LYS A 35 3.36 -6.92 6.07
CA LYS A 35 3.12 -6.06 7.23
C LYS A 35 3.08 -4.59 6.83
N MET A 36 3.98 -4.17 5.94
CA MET A 36 3.99 -2.80 5.39
C MET A 36 2.82 -2.56 4.46
N GLN A 37 2.47 -3.55 3.64
CA GLN A 37 1.34 -3.49 2.72
C GLN A 37 -0.01 -3.35 3.46
N ASN A 38 -0.21 -4.10 4.55
CA ASN A 38 -1.39 -3.94 5.41
C ASN A 38 -1.41 -2.57 6.12
N LEU A 39 -0.27 -2.10 6.66
CA LEU A 39 -0.17 -0.79 7.30
C LEU A 39 -0.52 0.35 6.32
N LEU A 40 -0.02 0.25 5.09
CA LEU A 40 -0.26 1.22 4.03
C LEU A 40 -1.73 1.27 3.61
N SER A 41 -2.38 0.10 3.51
CA SER A 41 -3.81 0.02 3.26
C SER A 41 -4.62 0.74 4.33
N PHE A 42 -4.26 0.58 5.62
CA PHE A 42 -4.92 1.30 6.72
C PHE A 42 -4.72 2.82 6.64
N LEU A 43 -3.51 3.29 6.33
CA LEU A 43 -3.23 4.72 6.17
C LEU A 43 -4.08 5.35 5.06
N PHE A 44 -4.17 4.70 3.90
CA PHE A 44 -5.00 5.21 2.80
C PHE A 44 -6.50 5.24 3.11
N ILE A 45 -7.01 4.27 3.88
CA ILE A 45 -8.40 4.28 4.33
C ILE A 45 -8.65 5.46 5.27
N ILE A 46 -7.73 5.72 6.20
CA ILE A 46 -7.83 6.85 7.14
C ILE A 46 -7.81 8.18 6.37
N ASP A 47 -6.88 8.34 5.42
CA ASP A 47 -6.81 9.56 4.59
C ASP A 47 -8.09 9.77 3.77
N ALA A 48 -8.64 8.71 3.17
CA ALA A 48 -9.90 8.79 2.44
C ALA A 48 -11.07 9.23 3.34
N ILE A 49 -11.16 8.72 4.58
CA ILE A 49 -12.18 9.13 5.54
C ILE A 49 -12.01 10.60 5.93
N LEU A 50 -10.78 11.05 6.23
CA LEU A 50 -10.49 12.45 6.54
C LEU A 50 -10.89 13.39 5.40
N LEU A 51 -10.56 13.02 4.16
CA LEU A 51 -10.93 13.78 2.96
C LEU A 51 -12.45 13.92 2.80
N ILE A 52 -13.20 12.84 3.03
CA ILE A 52 -14.68 12.87 2.98
C ILE A 52 -15.24 13.74 4.10
N ILE A 53 -14.67 13.71 5.30
CA ILE A 53 -15.12 14.56 6.42
C ILE A 53 -14.93 16.04 6.08
N ILE A 54 -13.77 16.41 5.51
CA ILE A 54 -13.49 17.80 5.12
C ILE A 54 -14.41 18.24 3.97
N GLU A 55 -14.66 17.36 2.99
CA GLU A 55 -15.58 17.65 1.87
C GLU A 55 -16.99 17.94 2.39
N ARG A 56 -17.48 17.14 3.34
CA ARG A 56 -18.80 17.33 3.97
C ARG A 56 -18.89 18.57 4.84
N SER A 57 -17.78 19.04 5.43
CA SER A 57 -17.76 20.29 6.18
C SER A 57 -17.62 21.53 5.29
N GLY A 58 -17.52 21.36 3.96
CA GLY A 58 -17.28 22.45 3.03
C GLY A 58 -15.85 23.01 3.11
N GLY A 59 -14.93 22.24 3.66
CA GLY A 59 -13.52 22.59 3.71
C GLY A 59 -12.84 22.45 2.34
N ALA A 60 -11.80 23.25 2.11
CA ALA A 60 -10.99 23.19 0.91
C ALA A 60 -9.57 22.73 1.27
N LEU A 61 -9.05 21.80 0.48
CA LEU A 61 -7.67 21.32 0.55
C LEU A 61 -6.95 21.98 -0.63
N TRP A 62 -5.79 22.59 -0.38
CA TRP A 62 -5.01 23.26 -1.45
C TRP A 62 -5.83 24.27 -2.27
N SER A 63 -6.67 25.05 -1.58
CA SER A 63 -7.48 26.12 -2.21
C SER A 63 -8.53 25.64 -3.23
N SER A 64 -8.84 24.34 -3.29
CA SER A 64 -9.95 23.81 -4.09
C SER A 64 -10.75 22.77 -3.32
N ASP A 65 -12.07 22.91 -3.32
CA ASP A 65 -13.02 21.92 -2.80
C ASP A 65 -13.18 20.75 -3.78
N ALA A 66 -13.12 21.02 -5.09
CA ALA A 66 -13.31 20.03 -6.15
C ALA A 66 -12.24 18.92 -6.20
N ILE A 67 -11.09 19.10 -5.56
CA ILE A 67 -10.00 18.10 -5.56
C ILE A 67 -10.14 17.07 -4.42
N LEU A 68 -10.96 17.31 -3.41
CA LEU A 68 -11.08 16.40 -2.26
C LEU A 68 -11.69 15.06 -2.68
N LEU A 69 -12.77 15.13 -3.47
CA LEU A 69 -13.48 13.95 -3.95
C LEU A 69 -12.61 13.03 -4.82
N PRO A 70 -11.94 13.51 -5.89
CA PRO A 70 -11.06 12.65 -6.68
C PRO A 70 -9.87 12.14 -5.87
N LEU A 71 -9.32 12.93 -4.95
CA LEU A 71 -8.22 12.50 -4.09
C LEU A 71 -8.64 11.36 -3.15
N ALA A 72 -9.84 11.43 -2.57
CA ALA A 72 -10.39 10.35 -1.75
C ALA A 72 -10.58 9.05 -2.55
N VAL A 73 -11.03 9.14 -3.82
CA VAL A 73 -11.15 7.99 -4.72
C VAL A 73 -9.79 7.37 -5.02
N VAL A 74 -8.76 8.20 -5.27
CA VAL A 74 -7.39 7.72 -5.48
C VAL A 74 -6.85 7.01 -4.24
N CYS A 75 -7.03 7.57 -3.04
CA CYS A 75 -6.66 6.91 -1.79
C CYS A 75 -7.34 5.55 -1.64
N LEU A 76 -8.64 5.45 -1.96
CA LEU A 76 -9.35 4.18 -1.90
C LEU A 76 -8.82 3.16 -2.92
N MET A 77 -8.52 3.58 -4.14
CA MET A 77 -7.87 2.72 -5.14
C MET A 77 -6.52 2.21 -4.64
N LEU A 78 -5.70 3.07 -4.05
CA LEU A 78 -4.40 2.69 -3.49
C LEU A 78 -4.53 1.77 -2.28
N ALA A 79 -5.55 1.95 -1.45
CA ALA A 79 -5.84 1.05 -0.33
C ALA A 79 -6.16 -0.37 -0.82
N VAL A 80 -6.91 -0.49 -1.92
CA VAL A 80 -7.23 -1.78 -2.56
C VAL A 80 -6.00 -2.35 -3.25
N ALA A 81 -5.22 -1.55 -3.99
CA ALA A 81 -3.97 -1.98 -4.59
C ALA A 81 -2.98 -2.50 -3.53
N ALA A 82 -2.90 -1.83 -2.38
CA ALA A 82 -2.15 -2.27 -1.23
C ALA A 82 -2.80 -3.46 -0.50
N ARG A 83 -3.99 -3.97 -0.85
CA ARG A 83 -4.51 -5.25 -0.32
C ARG A 83 -4.27 -6.42 -1.25
N LEU A 84 -4.01 -6.14 -2.54
CA LEU A 84 -3.59 -7.13 -3.52
C LEU A 84 -2.16 -7.55 -3.18
N ASN A 85 -2.04 -8.51 -2.26
CA ASN A 85 -0.79 -8.99 -1.71
C ASN A 85 0.18 -9.36 -2.84
N LEU A 86 1.37 -8.75 -2.84
CA LEU A 86 2.47 -9.13 -3.73
C LEU A 86 3.05 -10.52 -3.40
N SER A 87 2.52 -11.21 -2.38
CA SER A 87 2.53 -12.68 -2.35
C SER A 87 1.66 -13.27 -3.46
N GLY A 88 2.04 -13.02 -4.72
CA GLY A 88 2.38 -14.18 -5.50
C GLY A 88 3.45 -14.90 -4.68
N GLU A 89 3.03 -15.88 -3.86
CA GLU A 89 3.93 -16.98 -3.51
C GLU A 89 4.71 -17.25 -4.78
N GLN A 90 6.04 -17.17 -4.72
CA GLN A 90 6.90 -17.42 -5.85
C GLN A 90 6.79 -18.93 -6.16
N ILE A 91 5.62 -19.39 -6.60
CA ILE A 91 5.36 -20.71 -7.16
C ILE A 91 6.22 -20.92 -8.42
N SER A 92 6.80 -19.83 -8.93
CA SER A 92 7.76 -19.78 -10.03
C SER A 92 9.08 -19.06 -9.68
N GLN A 93 9.49 -18.98 -8.42
CA GLN A 93 10.92 -19.25 -8.15
C GLN A 93 11.03 -20.75 -8.20
N GLY A 94 10.92 -21.26 -9.42
CA GLY A 94 10.85 -22.67 -9.71
C GLY A 94 11.91 -23.37 -8.90
N ALA A 95 11.52 -24.45 -8.23
CA ALA A 95 12.46 -25.37 -7.63
C ALA A 95 13.67 -25.45 -8.55
N ASN A 96 14.81 -24.93 -8.07
CA ASN A 96 16.01 -24.80 -8.88
C ASN A 96 16.22 -26.16 -9.55
N PRO A 97 16.34 -26.28 -10.88
CA PRO A 97 16.50 -27.59 -11.53
C PRO A 97 17.67 -28.38 -10.93
N HIS A 98 18.63 -27.66 -10.33
CA HIS A 98 19.69 -28.26 -9.54
C HIS A 98 19.23 -28.88 -8.20
N SER A 99 18.25 -28.31 -7.49
CA SER A 99 17.67 -28.92 -6.28
C SER A 99 16.74 -30.09 -6.62
N ILE A 100 16.00 -30.04 -7.73
CA ILE A 100 15.15 -31.15 -8.20
C ILE A 100 16.01 -32.38 -8.55
N ARG A 101 17.14 -32.18 -9.24
CA ARG A 101 18.04 -33.28 -9.63
C ARG A 101 18.68 -33.98 -8.42
N ARG A 102 19.00 -33.24 -7.35
CA ARG A 102 19.58 -33.81 -6.12
C ARG A 102 18.57 -34.64 -5.31
N MET A 103 17.30 -34.24 -5.30
CA MET A 103 16.24 -35.03 -4.65
C MET A 103 16.06 -36.37 -5.37
N ARG A 104 15.99 -36.35 -6.71
CA ARG A 104 15.85 -37.57 -7.52
C ARG A 104 17.00 -38.57 -7.34
N GLN A 105 18.22 -38.08 -7.19
CA GLN A 105 19.39 -38.94 -6.92
C GLN A 105 19.38 -39.55 -5.52
N ARG A 106 18.81 -38.86 -4.53
CA ARG A 106 18.70 -39.38 -3.17
C ARG A 106 17.67 -40.51 -3.11
N ASP A 107 16.54 -40.35 -3.79
CA ASP A 107 15.48 -41.37 -3.88
C ASP A 107 15.91 -42.61 -4.68
N GLU A 108 16.87 -42.47 -5.61
CA GLU A 108 17.46 -43.60 -6.35
C GLU A 108 18.57 -44.34 -5.56
N SER A 109 19.00 -43.81 -4.41
CA SER A 109 20.09 -44.39 -3.60
C SER A 109 19.61 -45.15 -2.34
N GLU A 110 18.29 -45.20 -2.11
CA GLU A 110 17.65 -45.90 -0.98
C GLU A 110 17.00 -47.22 -1.42
#